data_AF-N6WDS7-F1
#
_entry.id   AF-N6WDS7-F1
#
_cell.length_a   1.000
_cell.length_b   1.000
_cell.length_c   1.000
_cell.angle_alpha   90.00
_cell.angle_beta   90.00
_cell.angle_gamma   90.00
#
_symmetry.space_group_name_H-M   'P 1'
#
loop_
_entity.id
_entity.type
_entity.pdbx_description
1 polymer ?
#
loop_
_entity_poly.entity_id
_entity_poly.type
_entity_poly.pdbx_seq_one_letter_code
_entity_poly.pdbx_strand_id
1 'polypeptide(L)'
;MPRSPGFPTYVFIERHSSNAAVLHPFPEHDVEAVREALAAAGFEISILGSGDPIRGEGIYFQDEPFGDEILGQLADALTLRGIGAYAYALLEDSLGPGSGSIALFSRVGSIFPREGRRILLTHMWVGEVEGRRTATTWFFGSPEDLEEANILLGSRFDTEPVHDLNGMAAIEVRHEEVASGQTTPVKLMDEIFAILGASGFEGPAFCFDQNAG
;
A
#
# COMPACT_ATOMS: atom_id res chain seq x y z
N MET A 1 24.74 -15.58 12.12
CA MET A 1 23.70 -14.69 12.68
C MET A 1 22.35 -15.27 12.25
N PRO A 2 21.35 -15.38 13.13
CA PRO A 2 20.02 -15.74 12.67
C PRO A 2 19.57 -14.65 11.70
N ARG A 3 19.21 -15.04 10.46
CA ARG A 3 18.57 -14.11 9.51
C ARG A 3 17.30 -13.62 10.21
N SER A 4 17.12 -12.30 10.36
CA SER A 4 15.79 -11.78 10.65
C SER A 4 14.83 -12.36 9.60
N PRO A 5 13.67 -12.89 9.99
CA PRO A 5 12.68 -13.36 9.02
C PRO A 5 12.34 -12.23 8.03
N GLY A 6 12.01 -12.59 6.79
CA GLY A 6 11.65 -11.65 5.72
C GLY A 6 12.77 -11.17 4.80
N PHE A 7 12.46 -10.17 3.98
CA PHE A 7 13.31 -9.68 2.88
C PHE A 7 14.06 -8.38 3.24
N PRO A 8 15.18 -8.07 2.59
CA PRO A 8 15.88 -6.78 2.78
C PRO A 8 15.07 -5.60 2.23
N THR A 9 14.33 -5.83 1.14
CA THR A 9 13.53 -4.84 0.42
C THR A 9 12.10 -5.35 0.33
N TYR A 10 11.14 -4.45 0.51
CA TYR A 10 9.73 -4.68 0.26
C TYR A 10 9.20 -3.75 -0.83
N VAL A 11 8.21 -4.20 -1.60
CA VAL A 11 7.58 -3.39 -2.65
C VAL A 11 6.07 -3.53 -2.55
N PHE A 12 5.39 -2.38 -2.52
CA PHE A 12 3.94 -2.32 -2.62
C PHE A 12 3.56 -1.87 -4.01
N ILE A 13 2.67 -2.61 -4.67
CA ILE A 13 2.27 -2.36 -6.05
C ILE A 13 0.81 -1.91 -6.06
N GLU A 14 0.59 -0.70 -6.54
CA GLU A 14 -0.73 -0.09 -6.66
C GLU A 14 -1.05 0.20 -8.13
N ARG A 15 -2.32 0.07 -8.49
CA ARG A 15 -2.80 0.49 -9.81
C ARG A 15 -2.81 2.02 -9.89
N HIS A 16 -2.19 2.57 -10.93
CA HIS A 16 -2.20 4.01 -11.18
C HIS A 16 -3.19 4.41 -12.28
N SER A 17 -3.30 3.59 -13.33
CA SER A 17 -4.27 3.76 -14.41
C SER A 17 -4.68 2.40 -15.00
N SER A 18 -5.49 2.40 -16.06
CA SER A 18 -5.86 1.18 -16.79
C SER A 18 -4.67 0.42 -17.38
N ASN A 19 -3.54 1.11 -17.61
CA ASN A 19 -2.35 0.60 -18.28
C ASN A 19 -1.04 0.94 -17.56
N ALA A 20 -1.11 1.34 -16.28
CA ALA A 20 0.06 1.63 -15.46
C ALA A 20 -0.11 1.17 -14.01
N ALA A 21 1.00 0.69 -13.43
CA ALA A 21 1.12 0.33 -12.02
C ALA A 21 2.34 1.02 -11.42
N VAL A 22 2.20 1.58 -10.23
CA VAL A 22 3.29 2.20 -9.47
C VAL A 22 3.78 1.19 -8.43
N LEU A 23 5.09 1.18 -8.23
CA LEU A 23 5.81 0.31 -7.33
C LEU A 23 6.48 1.20 -6.28
N HIS A 24 6.12 1.00 -5.02
CA HIS A 24 6.62 1.75 -3.87
C HIS A 24 7.63 0.89 -3.10
N PRO A 25 8.94 0.94 -3.44
CA PRO A 25 9.96 0.21 -2.72
C PRO A 25 10.23 0.79 -1.34
N PHE A 26 10.53 -0.09 -0.40
CA PHE A 26 11.06 0.25 0.90
C PHE A 26 12.24 -0.67 1.25
N PRO A 27 13.44 -0.11 1.48
CA PRO A 27 13.78 1.31 1.40
C PRO A 27 13.66 1.90 -0.03
N GLU A 28 13.34 3.20 -0.13
CA GLU A 28 13.14 3.91 -1.41
C GLU A 28 14.37 3.93 -2.33
N HIS A 29 15.56 3.69 -1.77
CA HIS A 29 16.82 3.68 -2.52
C HIS A 29 17.13 2.34 -3.20
N ASP A 30 16.30 1.31 -2.97
CA ASP A 30 16.44 -0.01 -3.60
C ASP A 30 15.69 -0.11 -4.95
N VAL A 31 15.14 0.99 -5.46
CA VAL A 31 14.36 1.03 -6.70
C VAL A 31 15.11 0.49 -7.93
N GLU A 32 16.43 0.63 -7.96
CA GLU A 32 17.25 0.04 -9.04
C GLU A 32 17.28 -1.49 -8.98
N ALA A 33 17.38 -2.07 -7.78
CA ALA A 33 17.33 -3.53 -7.60
C ALA A 33 15.95 -4.09 -7.97
N VAL A 34 14.88 -3.35 -7.69
CA VAL A 34 13.52 -3.68 -8.12
C VAL A 34 13.42 -3.71 -9.65
N ARG A 35 13.96 -2.69 -10.32
CA ARG A 35 14.02 -2.64 -11.79
C ARG A 35 14.78 -3.84 -12.37
N GLU A 36 15.96 -4.16 -11.84
CA GLU A 36 16.76 -5.29 -12.31
C GLU A 36 16.04 -6.63 -12.12
N ALA A 37 15.39 -6.83 -10.97
CA ALA A 37 14.62 -8.04 -10.69
C ALA A 37 13.45 -8.22 -11.67
N LEU A 38 12.70 -7.15 -11.97
CA LEU A 38 11.59 -7.18 -12.91
C LEU A 38 12.06 -7.35 -14.36
N ALA A 39 13.14 -6.67 -14.77
CA ALA A 39 13.72 -6.86 -16.10
C ALA A 39 14.14 -8.32 -16.33
N ALA A 40 14.75 -8.96 -15.31
CA ALA A 40 15.06 -10.39 -15.33
C ALA A 40 13.82 -11.31 -15.38
N ALA A 41 12.62 -10.78 -15.17
CA ALA A 41 11.34 -11.46 -15.34
C ALA A 41 10.62 -11.09 -16.64
N GLY A 42 11.19 -10.20 -17.46
CA GLY A 42 10.57 -9.69 -18.68
C GLY A 42 9.63 -8.50 -18.46
N PHE A 43 9.67 -7.86 -17.29
CA PHE A 43 8.91 -6.65 -16.98
C PHE A 43 9.84 -5.44 -16.92
N GLU A 44 9.75 -4.56 -17.90
CA GLU A 44 10.51 -3.30 -17.90
C GLU A 44 9.75 -2.22 -17.13
N ILE A 45 10.44 -1.53 -16.22
CA ILE A 45 9.88 -0.38 -15.48
C ILE A 45 10.75 0.86 -15.67
N SER A 46 10.13 2.02 -15.63
CA SER A 46 10.84 3.30 -15.48
C SER A 46 10.98 3.65 -14.00
N ILE A 47 12.00 4.44 -13.65
CA ILE A 47 12.19 4.94 -12.29
C ILE A 47 11.72 6.39 -12.22
N LEU A 48 10.78 6.66 -11.32
CA LEU A 48 10.31 7.97 -10.93
C LEU A 48 11.07 8.39 -9.67
N GLY A 49 12.25 8.97 -9.86
CA GLY A 49 13.14 9.30 -8.75
C GLY A 49 14.30 10.17 -9.18
N SER A 50 15.02 10.73 -8.20
CA SER A 50 16.22 11.51 -8.44
C SER A 50 17.21 11.36 -7.27
N GLY A 51 18.47 11.75 -7.47
CA GLY A 51 19.53 11.67 -6.45
C GLY A 51 20.60 10.61 -6.70
N ASP A 52 21.53 10.49 -5.76
CA ASP A 52 22.62 9.49 -5.72
C ASP A 52 22.85 9.03 -4.25
N PRO A 53 22.44 7.79 -3.87
CA PRO A 53 21.71 6.83 -4.69
C PRO A 53 20.32 7.36 -5.07
N ILE A 54 19.79 6.87 -6.20
CA ILE A 54 18.44 7.24 -6.66
C ILE A 54 17.42 6.80 -5.61
N ARG A 55 16.52 7.72 -5.26
CA ARG A 55 15.37 7.45 -4.37
C ARG A 55 14.08 7.71 -5.12
N GLY A 56 13.13 6.79 -5.02
CA GLY A 56 11.81 7.00 -5.59
C GLY A 56 11.06 5.71 -5.89
N GLU A 57 10.21 5.79 -6.90
CA GLU A 57 9.22 4.76 -7.24
C GLU A 57 9.55 4.12 -8.59
N GLY A 58 9.06 2.90 -8.77
CA GLY A 58 9.00 2.27 -10.09
C GLY A 58 7.66 2.56 -10.74
N ILE A 59 7.64 2.71 -12.07
CA ILE A 59 6.39 2.68 -12.84
C ILE A 59 6.48 1.64 -13.95
N TYR A 60 5.55 0.70 -13.90
CA TYR A 60 5.29 -0.24 -14.98
C TYR A 60 4.22 0.33 -15.89
N PHE A 61 4.47 0.31 -17.21
CA PHE A 61 3.58 0.87 -18.21
C PHE A 61 3.48 -0.05 -19.43
N GLN A 62 2.29 -0.15 -20.01
CA GLN A 62 2.05 -0.77 -21.30
C GLN A 62 1.17 0.13 -22.17
N ASP A 63 1.26 -0.02 -23.50
CA ASP A 63 0.44 0.75 -24.43
C ASP A 63 -1.06 0.40 -24.29
N GLU A 64 -1.36 -0.88 -24.09
CA GLU A 64 -2.73 -1.38 -23.93
C GLU A 64 -3.11 -1.54 -22.44
N PRO A 65 -4.40 -1.40 -22.09
CA PRO A 65 -4.89 -1.70 -20.75
C PRO A 65 -4.58 -3.14 -20.32
N PHE A 66 -4.28 -3.33 -19.02
CA PHE A 66 -4.06 -4.64 -18.44
C PHE A 66 -4.93 -4.90 -17.20
N GLY A 67 -5.33 -6.16 -17.02
CA GLY A 67 -6.08 -6.63 -15.86
C GLY A 67 -5.21 -6.77 -14.61
N ASP A 68 -5.86 -7.04 -13.48
CA ASP A 68 -5.19 -7.12 -12.18
C ASP A 68 -4.25 -8.33 -12.04
N GLU A 69 -4.34 -9.28 -12.96
CA GLU A 69 -3.41 -10.39 -13.07
C GLU A 69 -1.97 -9.91 -13.26
N ILE A 70 -1.76 -8.80 -13.99
CA ILE A 70 -0.42 -8.23 -14.20
C ILE A 70 0.16 -7.70 -12.88
N LEU A 71 -0.65 -7.07 -12.03
CA LEU A 71 -0.19 -6.60 -10.71
C LEU A 71 0.31 -7.79 -9.87
N GLY A 72 -0.45 -8.89 -9.88
CA GLY A 72 -0.05 -10.13 -9.21
C GLY A 72 1.22 -10.74 -9.79
N GLN A 73 1.38 -10.74 -11.12
CA GLN A 73 2.59 -11.23 -11.77
C GLN A 73 3.84 -10.41 -11.44
N LEU A 74 3.71 -9.08 -11.32
CA LEU A 74 4.81 -8.21 -10.88
C LEU A 74 5.24 -8.55 -9.44
N ALA A 75 4.27 -8.72 -8.52
CA ALA A 75 4.56 -9.09 -7.13
C ALA A 75 5.19 -10.49 -7.02
N ASP A 76 4.65 -11.46 -7.75
CA ASP A 76 5.19 -12.83 -7.77
C ASP A 76 6.61 -12.85 -8.35
N ALA A 77 6.87 -12.09 -9.42
CA ALA A 77 8.19 -11.98 -10.04
C ALA A 77 9.26 -11.43 -9.09
N LEU A 78 8.90 -10.40 -8.30
CA LEU A 78 9.77 -9.82 -7.27
C LEU A 78 10.01 -10.79 -6.12
N THR A 79 8.95 -11.44 -5.63
CA THR A 79 9.06 -12.36 -4.49
C THR A 79 9.90 -13.58 -4.80
N LEU A 80 9.76 -14.16 -5.99
CA LEU A 80 10.61 -15.24 -6.49
C LEU A 80 12.10 -14.85 -6.60
N ARG A 81 12.42 -13.55 -6.63
CA ARG A 81 13.77 -13.00 -6.75
C ARG A 81 14.31 -12.41 -5.45
N GLY A 82 13.64 -12.65 -4.33
CA GLY A 82 14.15 -12.24 -3.02
C GLY A 82 13.77 -10.83 -2.60
N ILE A 83 12.71 -10.25 -3.18
CA ILE A 83 12.14 -8.95 -2.80
C ILE A 83 10.70 -9.19 -2.34
N GLY A 84 10.37 -8.86 -1.09
CA GLY A 84 9.02 -9.11 -0.57
C GLY A 84 8.02 -8.18 -1.22
N ALA A 85 7.08 -8.69 -2.02
CA ALA A 85 6.15 -7.83 -2.75
C ALA A 85 4.68 -8.14 -2.43
N TYR A 86 3.89 -7.07 -2.38
CA TYR A 86 2.45 -7.12 -2.20
C TYR A 86 1.80 -6.26 -3.27
N ALA A 87 0.84 -6.83 -3.98
CA ALA A 87 0.05 -6.10 -4.97
C ALA A 87 -1.41 -6.06 -4.53
N TYR A 88 -2.05 -4.91 -4.74
CA TYR A 88 -3.44 -4.69 -4.37
C TYR A 88 -4.22 -4.18 -5.56
N ALA A 89 -5.26 -4.92 -5.93
CA ALA A 89 -6.26 -4.49 -6.89
C ALA A 89 -7.31 -3.65 -6.17
N LEU A 90 -7.57 -2.45 -6.70
CA LEU A 90 -8.71 -1.63 -6.29
C LEU A 90 -9.97 -2.20 -6.94
N LEU A 91 -10.79 -2.87 -6.15
CA LEU A 91 -12.19 -3.16 -6.47
C LEU A 91 -12.98 -1.87 -6.18
N GLU A 92 -13.15 -1.03 -7.20
CA GLU A 92 -14.18 0.01 -7.14
C GLU A 92 -15.54 -0.68 -7.18
N ASP A 93 -16.16 -0.91 -6.02
CA ASP A 93 -17.60 -1.19 -5.99
C ASP A 93 -18.30 0.16 -5.84
N SER A 94 -18.55 0.80 -6.99
CA SER A 94 -19.53 1.88 -7.05
C SER A 94 -20.88 1.29 -6.66
N LEU A 95 -21.27 1.38 -5.38
CA LEU A 95 -22.58 0.94 -4.87
C LEU A 95 -23.74 1.83 -5.38
N GLY A 96 -23.63 2.33 -6.61
CA GLY A 96 -24.55 3.25 -7.25
C GLY A 96 -24.27 4.72 -6.92
N PRO A 97 -24.85 5.64 -7.71
CA PRO A 97 -24.73 7.07 -7.45
C PRO A 97 -25.38 7.42 -6.11
N GLY A 98 -24.58 8.01 -5.20
CA GLY A 98 -25.01 8.42 -3.85
C GLY A 98 -24.57 7.49 -2.73
N SER A 99 -23.94 6.36 -3.03
CA SER A 99 -23.27 5.51 -2.04
C SER A 99 -21.78 5.85 -2.09
N GLY A 100 -21.18 6.24 -0.97
CA GLY A 100 -19.76 6.62 -0.89
C GLY A 100 -18.83 5.59 -1.56
N SER A 101 -17.72 6.06 -2.13
CA SER A 101 -16.72 5.18 -2.74
C SER A 101 -16.01 4.38 -1.65
N ILE A 102 -16.32 3.08 -1.56
CA ILE A 102 -15.50 2.14 -0.79
C ILE A 102 -14.44 1.62 -1.74
N ALA A 103 -13.19 1.98 -1.48
CA ALA A 103 -12.05 1.38 -2.15
C ALA A 103 -11.80 0.01 -1.50
N LEU A 104 -12.39 -1.05 -2.06
CA LEU A 104 -12.09 -2.40 -1.61
C LEU A 104 -10.76 -2.82 -2.23
N PHE A 105 -9.80 -3.24 -1.41
CA PHE A 105 -8.52 -3.73 -1.91
C PHE A 105 -8.48 -5.26 -1.82
N SER A 106 -8.23 -5.92 -2.95
CA SER A 106 -7.96 -7.36 -2.96
C SER A 106 -6.48 -7.59 -3.22
N ARG A 107 -5.84 -8.40 -2.38
CA ARG A 107 -4.46 -8.81 -2.61
C ARG A 107 -4.42 -9.69 -3.86
N VAL A 108 -3.53 -9.37 -4.80
CA VAL A 108 -3.28 -10.14 -6.01
C VAL A 108 -1.87 -10.71 -6.03
N GLY A 109 -1.69 -11.82 -6.73
CA GLY A 109 -0.47 -12.64 -6.69
C GLY A 109 -0.59 -13.84 -5.75
N SER A 110 0.26 -14.84 -5.97
CA SER A 110 0.19 -16.14 -5.29
C SER A 110 1.36 -16.40 -4.33
N ILE A 111 2.48 -15.68 -4.49
CA ILE A 111 3.78 -16.03 -3.89
C ILE A 111 4.20 -15.06 -2.77
N PHE A 112 3.33 -14.16 -2.34
CA PHE A 112 3.66 -13.09 -1.40
C PHE A 112 4.10 -13.57 0.01
N PRO A 113 4.90 -12.75 0.73
CA PRO A 113 5.37 -13.07 2.09
C PRO A 113 4.23 -13.17 3.11
N ARG A 114 4.26 -14.20 3.97
CA ARG A 114 3.26 -14.40 5.04
C ARG A 114 3.69 -13.83 6.38
N GLU A 115 4.99 -13.92 6.64
CA GLU A 115 5.69 -13.30 7.75
C GLU A 115 6.49 -12.12 7.17
N GLY A 116 6.31 -10.93 7.75
CA GLY A 116 6.98 -9.72 7.29
C GLY A 116 8.06 -9.23 8.24
N ARG A 117 8.36 -7.93 8.17
CA ARG A 117 9.37 -7.25 8.99
C ARG A 117 8.81 -5.98 9.61
N ARG A 118 7.50 -5.97 9.92
CA ARG A 118 6.75 -4.78 10.32
C ARG A 118 6.86 -3.66 9.29
N ILE A 119 6.83 -4.03 8.02
CA ILE A 119 6.86 -3.09 6.91
C ILE A 119 5.46 -2.99 6.34
N LEU A 120 4.85 -1.81 6.44
CA LEU A 120 3.50 -1.54 5.95
C LEU A 120 3.50 -0.36 4.97
N LEU A 121 2.68 -0.45 3.94
CA LEU A 121 2.27 0.72 3.19
C LEU A 121 1.08 1.36 3.91
N THR A 122 1.19 2.66 4.19
CA THR A 122 0.10 3.49 4.72
C THR A 122 -0.43 4.41 3.62
N HIS A 123 -1.68 4.24 3.20
CA HIS A 123 -2.28 5.05 2.17
C HIS A 123 -3.51 5.77 2.72
N MET A 124 -3.42 7.08 2.92
CA MET A 124 -4.55 7.93 3.28
C MET A 124 -5.15 8.59 2.04
N TRP A 125 -6.46 8.48 1.87
CA TRP A 125 -7.23 9.25 0.91
C TRP A 125 -8.11 10.25 1.64
N VAL A 126 -8.09 11.49 1.15
CA VAL A 126 -8.91 12.61 1.62
C VAL A 126 -9.74 13.08 0.45
N GLY A 127 -11.05 13.09 0.63
CA GLY A 127 -11.97 13.52 -0.42
C GLY A 127 -13.33 13.88 0.14
N GLU A 128 -14.31 13.98 -0.76
CA GLU A 128 -15.67 14.36 -0.41
C GLU A 128 -16.63 13.18 -0.59
N VAL A 129 -17.33 12.81 0.47
CA VAL A 129 -18.38 11.79 0.45
C VAL A 129 -19.67 12.45 0.93
N GLU A 130 -20.72 12.40 0.11
CA GLU A 130 -22.02 13.02 0.39
C GLU A 130 -21.93 14.52 0.80
N GLY A 131 -21.04 15.29 0.18
CA GLY A 131 -20.87 16.71 0.50
C GLY A 131 -20.02 16.99 1.75
N ARG A 132 -19.42 15.95 2.36
CA ARG A 132 -18.59 16.07 3.56
C ARG A 132 -17.16 15.67 3.26
N ARG A 133 -16.22 16.48 3.73
CA ARG A 133 -14.80 16.11 3.70
C ARG A 133 -14.57 14.93 4.64
N THR A 134 -14.06 13.83 4.11
CA THR A 134 -13.75 12.62 4.87
C THR A 134 -12.31 12.22 4.60
N ALA A 135 -11.76 11.37 5.47
CA ALA A 135 -10.52 10.68 5.19
C ALA A 135 -10.67 9.19 5.52
N THR A 136 -10.04 8.35 4.70
CA THR A 136 -9.93 6.92 4.93
C THR A 136 -8.45 6.55 4.82
N THR A 137 -7.96 5.70 5.72
CA THR A 137 -6.60 5.17 5.66
C THR A 137 -6.64 3.66 5.49
N TRP A 138 -5.87 3.18 4.53
CA TRP A 138 -5.62 1.76 4.33
C TRP A 138 -4.19 1.41 4.70
N PHE A 139 -4.04 0.25 5.33
CA PHE A 139 -2.76 -0.34 5.66
C PHE A 139 -2.61 -1.65 4.91
N PHE A 140 -1.45 -1.83 4.29
CA PHE A 140 -1.14 -3.00 3.48
C PHE A 140 0.17 -3.64 3.93
N GLY A 141 0.24 -4.97 3.90
CA GLY A 141 1.42 -5.70 4.38
C GLY A 141 1.25 -7.21 4.41
N SER A 142 2.15 -7.86 5.13
CA SER A 142 2.02 -9.29 5.44
C SER A 142 0.82 -9.53 6.37
N PRO A 143 0.15 -10.69 6.28
CA PRO A 143 -0.92 -11.04 7.21
C PRO A 143 -0.52 -10.90 8.69
N GLU A 144 0.68 -11.33 9.07
CA GLU A 144 1.17 -11.25 10.46
C GLU A 144 1.40 -9.80 10.92
N ASP A 145 2.05 -8.98 10.09
CA ASP A 145 2.29 -7.56 10.42
C ASP A 145 0.97 -6.79 10.54
N LEU A 146 -0.02 -7.13 9.70
CA LEU A 146 -1.36 -6.53 9.74
C LEU A 146 -2.13 -6.95 11.01
N GLU A 147 -2.06 -8.19 11.45
CA GLU A 147 -2.68 -8.62 12.70
C GLU A 147 -2.12 -7.86 13.91
N GLU A 148 -0.80 -7.69 13.99
CA GLU A 148 -0.14 -6.91 15.04
C GLU A 148 -0.53 -5.42 14.94
N ALA A 149 -0.46 -4.82 13.75
CA ALA A 149 -0.81 -3.43 13.54
C ALA A 149 -2.28 -3.13 13.86
N ASN A 150 -3.20 -4.05 13.54
CA ASN A 150 -4.62 -3.89 13.82
C ASN A 150 -4.89 -3.80 15.34
N ILE A 151 -4.18 -4.58 16.16
CA ILE A 151 -4.27 -4.49 17.63
C ILE A 151 -3.78 -3.13 18.12
N LEU A 152 -2.66 -2.64 17.59
CA LEU A 152 -2.06 -1.37 17.98
C LEU A 152 -2.97 -0.18 17.60
N LEU A 153 -3.42 -0.14 16.35
CA LEU A 153 -4.29 0.91 15.82
C LEU A 153 -5.67 0.90 16.49
N GLY A 154 -6.23 -0.29 16.75
CA GLY A 154 -7.52 -0.47 17.42
C GLY A 154 -7.59 0.08 18.85
N SER A 155 -6.44 0.46 19.45
CA SER A 155 -6.43 1.18 20.73
C SER A 155 -6.88 2.64 20.62
N ARG A 156 -6.85 3.22 19.42
CA ARG A 156 -7.10 4.65 19.16
C ARG A 156 -8.15 4.88 18.07
N PHE A 157 -8.23 4.01 17.08
CA PHE A 157 -9.07 4.14 15.90
C PHE A 157 -10.08 3.00 15.81
N ASP A 158 -11.18 3.23 15.10
CA ASP A 158 -12.09 2.16 14.71
C ASP A 158 -11.54 1.49 13.45
N THR A 159 -11.00 0.28 13.62
CA THR A 159 -10.30 -0.47 12.57
C THR A 159 -11.21 -1.54 11.99
N GLU A 160 -11.37 -1.55 10.68
CA GLU A 160 -12.07 -2.60 9.92
C GLU A 160 -11.04 -3.50 9.21
N PRO A 161 -10.76 -4.72 9.71
CA PRO A 161 -9.84 -5.64 9.03
C PRO A 161 -10.47 -6.23 7.77
N VAL A 162 -9.69 -6.29 6.70
CA VAL A 162 -10.07 -6.91 5.42
C VAL A 162 -9.37 -8.26 5.30
N HIS A 163 -10.13 -9.32 5.01
CA HIS A 163 -9.62 -10.69 4.92
C HIS A 163 -9.79 -11.28 3.53
N ASP A 164 -8.80 -12.07 3.09
CA ASP A 164 -8.85 -12.94 1.92
C ASP A 164 -8.72 -14.42 2.35
N LEU A 165 -8.63 -15.34 1.37
CA LEU A 165 -8.43 -16.78 1.65
C LEU A 165 -7.09 -17.10 2.33
N ASN A 166 -6.23 -16.11 2.47
CA ASN A 166 -4.82 -16.21 2.79
C ASN A 166 -4.45 -15.47 4.10
N GLY A 167 -5.42 -14.86 4.78
CA GLY A 167 -5.25 -14.15 6.05
C GLY A 167 -5.79 -12.72 5.97
N MET A 168 -5.30 -11.85 6.86
CA MET A 168 -5.57 -10.42 6.74
C MET A 168 -4.87 -9.85 5.49
N ALA A 169 -5.60 -9.09 4.68
CA ALA A 169 -5.16 -8.49 3.44
C ALA A 169 -4.88 -6.99 3.60
N ALA A 170 -5.71 -6.29 4.38
CA ALA A 170 -5.55 -4.89 4.69
C ALA A 170 -6.24 -4.53 6.02
N ILE A 171 -6.01 -3.32 6.49
CA ILE A 171 -6.81 -2.68 7.53
C ILE A 171 -7.38 -1.39 6.94
N GLU A 172 -8.68 -1.16 7.08
CA GLU A 172 -9.32 0.12 6.79
C GLU A 172 -9.60 0.89 8.09
N VAL A 173 -9.37 2.19 8.07
CA VAL A 173 -9.75 3.12 9.14
C VAL A 173 -10.48 4.29 8.53
N ARG A 174 -11.74 4.49 8.92
CA ARG A 174 -12.54 5.65 8.51
C ARG A 174 -12.41 6.75 9.56
N HIS A 175 -12.06 7.95 9.11
CA HIS A 175 -11.85 9.11 10.00
C HIS A 175 -13.01 10.10 9.87
N GLU A 176 -14.18 9.71 10.40
CA GLU A 176 -15.39 10.57 10.38
C GLU A 176 -15.17 11.89 11.14
N GLU A 177 -14.25 11.91 12.10
CA GLU A 177 -13.87 13.10 12.86
C GLU A 177 -13.33 14.23 11.96
N VAL A 178 -12.83 13.92 10.76
CA VAL A 178 -12.42 14.92 9.76
C VAL A 178 -13.63 15.72 9.27
N ALA A 179 -14.78 15.07 9.04
CA ALA A 179 -15.99 15.73 8.57
C ALA A 179 -16.55 16.72 9.60
N SER A 180 -16.32 16.43 10.89
CA SER A 180 -16.74 17.29 12.00
C SER A 180 -15.73 18.40 12.33
N GLY A 181 -14.57 18.44 11.65
CA GLY A 181 -13.51 19.42 11.90
C GLY A 181 -12.75 19.24 13.22
N GLN A 182 -12.89 18.07 13.87
CA GLN A 182 -12.23 17.77 15.14
C GLN A 182 -10.74 17.48 14.97
N THR A 183 -10.34 16.98 13.80
CA THR A 183 -8.95 16.69 13.46
C THR A 183 -8.63 17.11 12.01
N THR A 184 -7.37 16.93 11.62
CA THR A 184 -6.92 17.12 10.23
C THR A 184 -6.22 15.84 9.75
N PRO A 185 -6.20 15.58 8.42
CA PRO A 185 -5.46 14.46 7.84
C PRO A 185 -3.99 14.37 8.32
N VAL A 186 -3.32 15.52 8.41
CA VAL A 186 -1.93 15.61 8.90
C VAL A 186 -1.80 15.10 10.34
N LYS A 187 -2.71 15.53 11.24
CA LYS A 187 -2.69 15.08 12.64
C LYS A 187 -2.97 13.59 12.76
N LEU A 188 -3.86 13.06 11.92
CA LEU A 188 -4.15 11.63 11.88
C LEU A 188 -2.93 10.82 11.44
N MET A 189 -2.23 11.27 10.39
CA MET A 189 -0.96 10.65 9.97
C MET A 189 0.09 10.68 11.08
N ASP A 190 0.26 11.81 11.77
CA ASP A 190 1.18 11.93 12.91
C ASP A 190 0.84 10.94 14.04
N GLU A 191 -0.45 10.81 14.40
CA GLU A 191 -0.92 9.86 15.41
C GLU A 191 -0.69 8.40 14.99
N ILE A 192 -0.99 8.06 13.73
CA ILE A 192 -0.74 6.73 13.15
C ILE A 192 0.76 6.40 13.23
N PHE A 193 1.63 7.31 12.80
CA PHE A 193 3.07 7.10 12.85
C PHE A 193 3.61 7.00 14.28
N ALA A 194 3.06 7.75 15.22
CA ALA A 194 3.44 7.63 16.62
C ALA A 194 3.12 6.23 17.18
N ILE A 195 1.93 5.69 16.87
CA ILE A 195 1.49 4.36 17.35
C ILE A 195 2.34 3.25 16.71
N LEU A 196 2.45 3.26 15.38
CA LEU A 196 3.16 2.23 14.62
C LEU A 196 4.69 2.31 14.85
N GLY A 197 5.25 3.52 14.78
CA GLY A 197 6.68 3.76 14.98
C GLY A 197 7.16 3.40 16.38
N ALA A 198 6.35 3.59 17.43
CA ALA A 198 6.67 3.14 18.79
C ALA A 198 6.83 1.61 18.91
N SER A 199 6.25 0.85 17.98
CA SER A 199 6.32 -0.60 17.91
C SER A 199 7.32 -1.12 16.86
N GLY A 200 8.06 -0.20 16.22
CA GLY A 200 9.09 -0.52 15.22
C GLY A 200 8.53 -0.84 13.84
N PHE A 201 7.33 -0.38 13.52
CA PHE A 201 6.81 -0.44 12.15
C PHE A 201 7.43 0.68 11.30
N GLU A 202 7.72 0.35 10.05
CA GLU A 202 8.26 1.25 9.05
C GLU A 202 7.54 1.03 7.71
N GLY A 203 7.84 1.87 6.71
CA GLY A 203 7.35 1.68 5.35
C GLY A 203 6.98 2.97 4.64
N PRO A 204 6.55 2.86 3.38
CA PRO A 204 6.11 4.00 2.60
C PRO A 204 4.76 4.51 3.11
N ALA A 205 4.55 5.81 3.00
CA ALA A 205 3.31 6.42 3.43
C ALA A 205 2.90 7.58 2.51
N PHE A 206 1.63 7.57 2.09
CA PHE A 206 1.08 8.55 1.16
C PHE A 206 -0.22 9.12 1.71
N CYS A 207 -0.44 10.40 1.39
CA CYS A 207 -1.70 11.08 1.63
C CYS A 207 -2.13 11.75 0.34
N PHE A 208 -3.20 11.25 -0.27
CA PHE A 208 -3.81 11.83 -1.45
C PHE A 208 -5.01 12.70 -1.03
N ASP A 209 -5.00 13.98 -1.39
CA ASP A 209 -6.11 14.90 -1.12
C ASP A 209 -6.69 15.40 -2.45
N GLN A 210 -7.94 15.00 -2.74
CA GLN A 210 -8.64 15.39 -3.97
C GLN A 210 -8.80 16.91 -4.12
N ASN A 211 -8.77 17.66 -3.02
CA ASN A 211 -8.96 19.11 -3.02
C ASN A 211 -7.64 19.88 -2.89
N ALA A 212 -6.49 19.20 -2.90
CA ALA A 212 -5.18 19.84 -2.97
C ALA A 212 -4.85 20.21 -4.43
N GLY A 213 -5.59 21.16 -5.00
CA GLY A 213 -5.40 21.74 -6.33
C GLY A 213 -5.58 23.26 -6.31
#